data_AF-A0A2A1ZQL0-F1
#
_entry.id   AF-A0A2A1ZQL0-F1
#
_cell.length_a   1.000
_cell.length_b   1.000
_cell.length_c   1.000
_cell.angle_alpha   90.00
_cell.angle_beta   90.00
_cell.angle_gamma   90.00
#
_symmetry.space_group_name_H-M   'P 1'
#
loop_
_entity.id
_entity.type
_entity.pdbx_description
1 polymer ?
#
loop_
_entity_poly.entity_id
_entity_poly.type
_entity_poly.pdbx_seq_one_letter_code
_entity_poly.pdbx_strand_id
1 'polypeptide(L)'
;MTYNKENYIKEVMKELTTNKATRKRIIEDLEMRIEDGFNEDPYFDIEKELGTPSEIATEFAENLGSSADPYIKVGLTIGEKHYEYKSKTKVFGLPLVHIHTGGSRLNKAAKGIIAIGDISYGVISIGGVATGIFTFGGVSVGLVAFGGVAVGGLAFGGVAVGLFAAGGVAFGILKAIGALKYFL
;
A
#
# COMPACT_ATOMS: atom_id res chain seq x y z
N MET A 1 34.93 -5.57 -12.60
CA MET A 1 35.18 -4.16 -12.97
C MET A 1 35.23 -3.43 -11.65
N THR A 2 36.35 -2.82 -11.27
CA THR A 2 36.42 -2.12 -9.97
C THR A 2 35.53 -0.88 -10.03
N TYR A 3 34.60 -0.77 -9.08
CA TYR A 3 33.72 0.38 -9.00
C TYR A 3 34.51 1.62 -8.54
N ASN A 4 34.23 2.77 -9.15
CA ASN A 4 34.63 4.07 -8.61
C ASN A 4 33.55 4.51 -7.59
N LYS A 5 33.97 5.17 -6.50
CA LYS A 5 33.10 5.72 -5.43
C LYS A 5 31.84 6.39 -5.98
N GLU A 6 32.00 7.30 -6.95
CA GLU A 6 30.88 8.05 -7.53
C GLU A 6 29.87 7.16 -8.27
N ASN A 7 30.37 6.17 -9.02
CA ASN A 7 29.51 5.25 -9.77
C ASN A 7 28.79 4.28 -8.84
N TYR A 8 29.46 3.79 -7.80
CA TYR A 8 28.87 2.91 -6.79
C TYR A 8 27.70 3.59 -6.07
N ILE A 9 27.94 4.79 -5.53
CA ILE A 9 26.90 5.57 -4.84
C ILE A 9 25.73 5.87 -5.79
N LYS A 10 26.03 6.22 -7.04
CA LYS A 10 24.98 6.49 -8.04
C LYS A 10 24.13 5.27 -8.34
N GLU A 11 24.71 4.08 -8.40
CA GLU A 11 23.97 2.82 -8.61
C GLU A 11 23.10 2.48 -7.39
N VAL A 12 23.64 2.56 -6.17
CA VAL A 12 22.87 2.37 -4.92
C VAL A 12 21.66 3.33 -4.89
N MET A 13 21.91 4.61 -5.17
CA MET A 13 20.88 5.65 -5.11
C MET A 13 19.82 5.54 -6.22
N LYS A 14 20.09 4.78 -7.28
CA LYS A 14 19.11 4.49 -8.35
C LYS A 14 18.07 3.47 -7.89
N GLU A 15 18.45 2.57 -7.00
CA GLU A 15 17.55 1.55 -6.43
C GLU A 15 16.73 2.09 -5.25
N LEU A 16 17.22 3.14 -4.58
CA LEU A 16 16.56 3.76 -3.43
C LEU A 16 15.55 4.86 -3.80
N THR A 17 14.30 4.71 -3.34
CA THR A 17 13.28 5.77 -3.43
C THR A 17 13.15 6.51 -2.11
N THR A 18 13.81 7.66 -1.98
CA THR A 18 13.88 8.43 -0.72
C THR A 18 13.66 9.94 -0.90
N ASN A 19 13.25 10.62 0.19
CA ASN A 19 13.14 12.08 0.25
C ASN A 19 14.53 12.75 0.18
N LYS A 20 14.60 14.02 -0.23
CA LYS A 20 15.84 14.81 -0.37
C LYS A 20 16.70 14.80 0.90
N ALA A 21 16.08 14.92 2.07
CA ALA A 21 16.79 14.91 3.36
C ALA A 21 17.42 13.54 3.67
N THR A 22 16.68 12.46 3.46
CA THR A 22 17.13 11.07 3.67
C THR A 22 18.21 10.67 2.65
N ARG A 23 18.00 11.03 1.38
CA ARG A 23 18.99 10.85 0.30
C ARG A 23 20.34 11.47 0.67
N LYS A 24 20.33 12.69 1.21
CA LYS A 24 21.56 13.37 1.63
C LYS A 24 22.32 12.58 2.71
N ARG A 25 21.60 12.07 3.73
CA ARG A 25 22.21 11.30 4.83
C ARG A 25 22.82 9.97 4.35
N ILE A 26 22.14 9.27 3.43
CA ILE A 26 22.64 8.00 2.88
C ILE A 26 23.90 8.22 2.05
N ILE A 27 23.94 9.31 1.27
CA ILE A 27 25.13 9.67 0.50
C ILE A 27 26.30 9.97 1.45
N GLU A 28 26.08 10.78 2.49
CA GLU A 28 27.12 11.11 3.47
C GLU A 28 27.65 9.85 4.21
N ASP A 29 26.77 8.91 4.58
CA ASP A 29 27.17 7.66 5.25
C ASP A 29 28.00 6.75 4.31
N LEU A 30 27.58 6.61 3.06
CA LEU A 30 28.31 5.82 2.06
C LEU A 30 29.66 6.44 1.70
N GLU A 31 29.72 7.76 1.54
CA GLU A 31 30.96 8.47 1.27
C GLU A 31 31.96 8.25 2.40
N MET A 32 31.52 8.36 3.66
CA MET A 32 32.36 8.14 4.84
C MET A 32 32.89 6.70 4.89
N ARG A 33 32.03 5.69 4.74
CA ARG A 33 32.45 4.27 4.76
C ARG A 33 33.48 3.96 3.67
N ILE A 34 33.29 4.48 2.46
CA ILE A 34 34.20 4.24 1.34
C ILE A 34 35.54 4.97 1.56
N GLU A 35 35.51 6.21 2.04
CA GLU A 35 36.73 6.98 2.32
C GLU A 35 37.56 6.36 3.44
N ASP A 36 36.91 5.90 4.52
CA ASP A 36 37.59 5.20 5.61
C ASP A 36 38.22 3.89 5.11
N GLY A 37 37.52 3.13 4.27
CA GLY A 37 38.05 1.91 3.66
C GLY A 37 39.31 2.15 2.81
N PHE A 38 39.31 3.19 1.97
CA PHE A 38 40.49 3.56 1.18
C PHE A 38 41.65 4.13 2.02
N ASN A 39 41.35 4.73 3.17
CA ASN A 39 42.38 5.19 4.10
C ASN A 39 43.08 4.02 4.81
N GLU A 40 42.34 2.93 5.09
CA GLU A 40 42.88 1.72 5.73
C GLU A 40 43.60 0.80 4.74
N ASP A 41 43.05 0.61 3.54
CA ASP A 41 43.64 -0.20 2.48
C ASP A 41 43.71 0.58 1.15
N PRO A 42 44.93 0.93 0.65
CA PRO A 42 45.10 1.55 -0.67
C PRO A 42 44.56 0.71 -1.84
N TYR A 43 44.33 -0.59 -1.63
CA TYR A 43 43.76 -1.52 -2.61
C TYR A 43 42.31 -1.92 -2.30
N PHE A 44 41.63 -1.15 -1.44
CA PHE A 44 40.23 -1.37 -1.05
C PHE A 44 39.32 -1.58 -2.27
N ASP A 45 38.66 -2.74 -2.32
CA ASP A 45 37.68 -3.07 -3.36
C ASP A 45 36.27 -2.88 -2.80
N ILE A 46 35.63 -1.80 -3.24
CA ILE A 46 34.31 -1.33 -2.78
C ILE A 46 33.27 -2.47 -2.83
N GLU A 47 33.22 -3.23 -3.92
CA GLU A 47 32.20 -4.27 -4.09
C GLU A 47 32.47 -5.49 -3.19
N LYS A 48 33.74 -5.80 -2.95
CA LYS A 48 34.13 -6.95 -2.13
C LYS A 48 33.92 -6.69 -0.64
N GLU A 49 34.14 -5.46 -0.19
CA GLU A 49 34.09 -5.07 1.22
C GLU A 49 32.69 -4.61 1.65
N LEU A 50 31.99 -3.84 0.80
CA LEU A 50 30.64 -3.36 1.09
C LEU A 50 29.55 -4.26 0.52
N GLY A 51 29.88 -5.10 -0.47
CA GLY A 51 28.90 -5.85 -1.23
C GLY A 51 28.43 -5.12 -2.48
N THR A 52 27.49 -5.73 -3.19
CA THR A 52 26.95 -5.16 -4.43
C THR A 52 26.08 -3.92 -4.13
N PRO A 53 25.95 -2.98 -5.10
CA PRO A 53 25.07 -1.82 -4.93
C PRO A 53 23.63 -2.17 -4.51
N SER A 54 23.13 -3.33 -4.96
CA SER A 54 21.78 -3.78 -4.65
C SER A 54 21.64 -4.33 -3.23
N GLU A 55 22.67 -5.02 -2.72
CA GLU A 55 22.71 -5.50 -1.33
C GLU A 55 22.75 -4.32 -0.36
N ILE A 56 23.63 -3.35 -0.62
CA ILE A 56 23.70 -2.12 0.18
C ILE A 56 22.40 -1.31 0.08
N ALA A 57 21.81 -1.17 -1.12
CA ALA A 57 20.51 -0.52 -1.26
C ALA A 57 19.42 -1.23 -0.42
N THR A 58 19.47 -2.56 -0.33
CA THR A 58 18.55 -3.35 0.50
C THR A 58 18.79 -3.10 1.98
N GLU A 59 20.05 -3.10 2.46
CA GLU A 59 20.41 -2.78 3.84
C GLU A 59 19.88 -1.40 4.25
N PHE A 60 20.10 -0.38 3.41
CA PHE A 60 19.56 0.95 3.66
C PHE A 60 18.03 0.95 3.62
N ALA A 61 17.40 0.27 2.66
CA ALA A 61 15.94 0.19 2.58
C ALA A 61 15.31 -0.49 3.82
N GLU A 62 15.94 -1.53 4.35
CA GLU A 62 15.51 -2.24 5.56
C GLU A 62 15.68 -1.35 6.81
N ASN A 63 16.83 -0.68 6.95
CA ASN A 63 17.09 0.24 8.06
C ASN A 63 16.19 1.49 8.01
N LEU A 64 15.82 1.95 6.82
CA LEU A 64 14.84 3.02 6.63
C LEU A 64 13.40 2.59 6.96
N GLY A 65 13.10 1.29 6.83
CA GLY A 65 11.77 0.70 7.04
C GLY A 65 11.22 0.85 8.46
N SER A 66 12.05 1.24 9.43
CA SER A 66 11.62 1.48 10.82
C SER A 66 11.37 2.97 11.16
N SER A 67 11.78 3.92 10.32
CA SER A 67 11.76 5.36 10.66
C SER A 67 11.16 6.30 9.60
N ALA A 68 10.50 5.80 8.58
CA ALA A 68 9.85 6.63 7.56
C ALA A 68 8.39 6.22 7.32
N ASP A 69 7.47 6.69 8.17
CA ASP A 69 6.25 7.41 7.75
C ASP A 69 5.32 7.68 8.95
N PRO A 70 4.98 8.95 9.26
CA PRO A 70 3.86 9.28 10.14
C PRO A 70 2.50 9.23 9.41
N TYR A 71 2.45 8.71 8.18
CA TYR A 71 1.22 8.56 7.41
C TYR A 71 0.65 7.16 7.61
N ILE A 72 -0.62 7.11 8.03
CA ILE A 72 -1.37 5.87 8.23
C ILE A 72 -1.32 5.06 6.92
N LYS A 73 -0.70 3.88 6.95
CA LYS A 73 -0.77 2.91 5.84
C LYS A 73 -2.23 2.48 5.65
N VAL A 74 -2.91 3.06 4.66
CA VAL A 74 -4.26 2.68 4.24
C VAL A 74 -4.18 1.93 2.92
N GLY A 75 -4.11 0.60 2.98
CA GLY A 75 -4.15 -0.25 1.79
C GLY A 75 -4.01 -1.74 2.12
N LEU A 76 -4.41 -2.61 1.19
CA LEU A 76 -4.29 -4.07 1.30
C LEU A 76 -2.88 -4.59 0.99
N THR A 77 -1.97 -3.70 0.55
CA THR A 77 -0.72 -4.11 -0.09
C THR A 77 0.49 -3.77 0.75
N ILE A 78 1.31 -4.81 0.98
CA ILE A 78 2.51 -4.76 1.83
C ILE A 78 3.73 -4.21 1.05
N GLY A 79 3.66 -4.12 -0.29
CA GLY A 79 4.74 -3.65 -1.16
C GLY A 79 4.57 -2.22 -1.71
N GLU A 80 5.69 -1.59 -2.07
CA GLU A 80 5.72 -0.26 -2.70
C GLU A 80 5.26 -0.25 -4.16
N LYS A 81 5.25 -1.43 -4.83
CA LYS A 81 4.95 -1.53 -6.27
C LYS A 81 3.45 -1.51 -6.52
N HIS A 82 3.03 -0.63 -7.42
CA HIS A 82 1.67 -0.59 -7.94
C HIS A 82 1.41 -1.77 -8.87
N TYR A 83 0.18 -2.29 -8.87
CA TYR A 83 -0.26 -3.32 -9.82
C TYR A 83 -1.61 -2.92 -10.39
N GLU A 84 -1.71 -2.92 -11.72
CA GLU A 84 -2.95 -2.63 -12.44
C GLU A 84 -3.23 -3.72 -13.46
N TYR A 85 -4.41 -4.32 -13.36
CA TYR A 85 -4.94 -5.26 -14.33
C TYR A 85 -6.35 -4.85 -14.73
N LYS A 86 -6.60 -4.82 -16.04
CA LYS A 86 -7.91 -4.56 -16.64
C LYS A 86 -8.24 -5.68 -17.60
N SER A 87 -9.42 -6.28 -17.46
CA SER A 87 -9.90 -7.28 -18.40
C SER A 87 -10.14 -6.67 -19.78
N LYS A 88 -9.89 -7.46 -20.84
CA LYS A 88 -10.20 -7.08 -22.23
C LYS A 88 -11.71 -6.91 -22.45
N THR A 89 -12.50 -7.77 -21.82
CA THR A 89 -13.96 -7.71 -21.86
C THR A 89 -14.46 -6.49 -21.10
N LYS A 90 -15.27 -5.67 -21.76
CA LYS A 90 -15.94 -4.51 -21.16
C LYS A 90 -17.45 -4.72 -21.17
N VAL A 91 -18.10 -4.35 -20.08
CA VAL A 91 -19.55 -4.37 -19.89
C VAL A 91 -19.96 -2.93 -19.54
N PHE A 92 -20.90 -2.34 -20.28
CA PHE A 92 -21.30 -0.93 -20.11
C PHE A 92 -20.13 0.08 -20.13
N GLY A 93 -19.09 -0.19 -20.91
CA GLY A 93 -17.89 0.65 -20.99
C GLY A 93 -16.90 0.48 -19.82
N LEU A 94 -17.27 -0.29 -18.79
CA LEU A 94 -16.40 -0.65 -17.67
C LEU A 94 -15.72 -2.01 -17.93
N PRO A 95 -14.46 -2.21 -17.53
CA PRO A 95 -13.85 -3.53 -17.56
C PRO A 95 -14.63 -4.51 -16.67
N LEU A 96 -14.79 -5.76 -17.13
CA LEU A 96 -15.38 -6.83 -16.34
C LEU A 96 -14.63 -7.02 -15.01
N VAL A 97 -13.30 -7.06 -15.07
CA VAL A 97 -12.44 -7.14 -13.89
C VAL A 97 -11.42 -6.03 -13.94
N HIS A 98 -11.31 -5.28 -12.84
CA HIS A 98 -10.28 -4.27 -12.64
C HIS A 98 -9.64 -4.47 -11.28
N ILE A 99 -8.36 -4.86 -11.29
CA ILE A 99 -7.54 -4.94 -10.10
C ILE A 99 -6.62 -3.73 -10.14
N HIS A 100 -6.71 -2.87 -9.13
CA HIS A 100 -5.86 -1.70 -9.03
C HIS A 100 -5.36 -1.56 -7.61
N THR A 101 -4.15 -2.03 -7.42
CA THR A 101 -3.43 -1.92 -6.17
C THR A 101 -2.50 -0.72 -6.26
N GLY A 102 -2.74 0.28 -5.42
CA GLY A 102 -2.01 1.53 -5.44
C GLY A 102 -0.60 1.46 -4.82
N GLY A 103 -0.36 0.43 -4.00
CA GLY A 103 0.88 0.28 -3.22
C GLY A 103 0.96 1.29 -2.07
N SER A 104 2.06 1.32 -1.32
CA SER A 104 2.20 2.17 -0.12
C SER A 104 2.19 3.69 -0.38
N ARG A 105 2.31 4.16 -1.64
CA ARG A 105 2.50 5.59 -1.98
C ARG A 105 1.37 6.25 -2.79
N LEU A 106 0.40 5.50 -3.33
CA LEU A 106 -0.65 6.07 -4.19
C LEU A 106 -2.00 5.43 -3.90
N ASN A 107 -3.02 6.23 -3.63
CA ASN A 107 -4.39 5.74 -3.58
C ASN A 107 -4.96 5.73 -5.00
N LYS A 108 -5.03 4.56 -5.63
CA LYS A 108 -5.64 4.41 -6.96
C LYS A 108 -6.93 3.62 -6.88
N ALA A 109 -7.93 4.11 -7.61
CA ALA A 109 -9.26 3.53 -7.60
C ALA A 109 -9.42 2.46 -8.69
N ALA A 110 -9.77 1.24 -8.27
CA ALA A 110 -10.27 0.19 -9.16
C ALA A 110 -11.73 0.49 -9.54
N LYS A 111 -12.05 0.40 -10.83
CA LYS A 111 -13.39 0.64 -11.41
C LYS A 111 -13.75 -0.44 -12.40
N GLY A 112 -14.76 -1.25 -12.12
CA GLY A 112 -15.16 -2.37 -12.97
C GLY A 112 -16.45 -3.03 -12.49
N ILE A 113 -16.88 -4.10 -13.16
CA ILE A 113 -17.97 -4.93 -12.61
C ILE A 113 -17.48 -5.63 -11.34
N ILE A 114 -16.29 -6.23 -11.42
CA ILE A 114 -15.52 -6.73 -10.28
C ILE A 114 -14.31 -5.82 -10.09
N ALA A 115 -14.28 -5.11 -8.96
CA ALA A 115 -13.23 -4.15 -8.62
C ALA A 115 -12.47 -4.61 -7.38
N ILE A 116 -11.15 -4.73 -7.48
CA ILE A 116 -10.28 -5.14 -6.36
C ILE A 116 -9.17 -4.10 -6.20
N GLY A 117 -9.02 -3.51 -5.01
CA GLY A 117 -7.99 -2.49 -4.78
C GLY A 117 -8.13 -1.79 -3.44
N ASP A 118 -7.24 -0.85 -3.13
CA ASP A 118 -7.31 -0.08 -1.88
C ASP A 118 -8.59 0.77 -1.84
N ILE A 119 -8.95 1.35 -2.99
CA ILE A 119 -10.23 1.99 -3.24
C ILE A 119 -10.89 1.27 -4.42
N SER A 120 -12.10 0.75 -4.25
CA SER A 120 -12.79 -0.03 -5.27
C SER A 120 -14.24 0.44 -5.51
N TYR A 121 -14.60 0.58 -6.78
CA TYR A 121 -15.95 0.94 -7.24
C TYR A 121 -16.45 -0.07 -8.28
N GLY A 122 -17.59 -0.70 -8.01
CA GLY A 122 -18.11 -1.73 -8.90
C GLY A 122 -19.41 -2.35 -8.44
N VAL A 123 -19.83 -3.41 -9.13
CA VAL A 123 -20.96 -4.23 -8.68
C VAL A 123 -20.50 -5.09 -7.50
N ILE A 124 -19.34 -5.73 -7.66
CA ILE A 124 -18.63 -6.45 -6.62
C ILE A 124 -17.32 -5.70 -6.36
N SER A 125 -17.17 -5.15 -5.16
CA SER A 125 -16.03 -4.33 -4.77
C SER A 125 -15.32 -4.93 -3.55
N ILE A 126 -14.02 -5.16 -3.67
CA ILE A 126 -13.19 -5.72 -2.60
C ILE A 126 -12.02 -4.75 -2.34
N GLY A 127 -11.90 -4.23 -1.13
CA GLY A 127 -10.86 -3.25 -0.85
C GLY A 127 -10.79 -2.70 0.57
N GLY A 128 -9.86 -1.76 0.81
CA GLY A 128 -9.83 -1.00 2.06
C GLY A 128 -11.07 -0.12 2.19
N VAL A 129 -11.36 0.63 1.12
CA VAL A 129 -12.60 1.39 0.92
C VAL A 129 -13.30 0.82 -0.31
N ALA A 130 -14.48 0.23 -0.11
CA ALA A 130 -15.24 -0.42 -1.17
C ALA A 130 -16.62 0.24 -1.32
N THR A 131 -17.01 0.55 -2.56
CA THR A 131 -18.33 1.11 -2.88
C THR A 131 -18.97 0.33 -4.03
N GLY A 132 -20.24 -0.05 -3.90
CA GLY A 132 -20.88 -0.92 -4.89
C GLY A 132 -22.22 -1.51 -4.48
N ILE A 133 -22.63 -2.58 -5.16
CA ILE A 133 -23.82 -3.36 -4.76
C ILE A 133 -23.43 -4.35 -3.67
N PHE A 134 -22.41 -5.16 -3.93
CA PHE A 134 -21.81 -6.09 -2.98
C PHE A 134 -20.40 -5.61 -2.64
N THR A 135 -20.17 -5.26 -1.38
CA THR A 135 -18.90 -4.68 -0.94
C THR A 135 -18.28 -5.46 0.21
N PHE A 136 -16.95 -5.66 0.12
CA PHE A 136 -16.14 -6.33 1.13
C PHE A 136 -14.92 -5.48 1.43
N GLY A 137 -14.74 -5.04 2.66
CA GLY A 137 -13.65 -4.13 2.97
C GLY A 137 -13.55 -3.62 4.40
N GLY A 138 -12.59 -2.74 4.65
CA GLY A 138 -12.48 -2.05 5.93
C GLY A 138 -13.63 -1.07 6.13
N VAL A 139 -13.85 -0.22 5.12
CA VAL A 139 -14.99 0.69 4.99
C VAL A 139 -15.77 0.29 3.74
N SER A 140 -16.99 -0.18 3.94
CA SER A 140 -17.84 -0.77 2.90
C SER A 140 -19.14 0.01 2.76
N VAL A 141 -19.41 0.52 1.57
CA VAL A 141 -20.64 1.29 1.27
C VAL A 141 -21.39 0.63 0.12
N GLY A 142 -22.59 0.10 0.35
CA GLY A 142 -23.33 -0.55 -0.74
C GLY A 142 -24.72 -1.05 -0.40
N LEU A 143 -25.34 -1.79 -1.32
CA LEU A 143 -26.62 -2.44 -1.01
C LEU A 143 -26.42 -3.53 0.04
N VAL A 144 -25.38 -4.33 -0.13
CA VAL A 144 -24.93 -5.37 0.79
C VAL A 144 -23.47 -5.10 1.12
N ALA A 145 -23.21 -4.70 2.36
CA ALA A 145 -21.89 -4.26 2.81
C ALA A 145 -21.36 -5.17 3.93
N PHE A 146 -20.15 -5.68 3.75
CA PHE A 146 -19.40 -6.43 4.74
C PHE A 146 -18.11 -5.69 5.08
N GLY A 147 -17.87 -5.38 6.35
CA GLY A 147 -16.62 -4.72 6.72
C GLY A 147 -16.44 -4.33 8.17
N GLY A 148 -15.35 -3.61 8.46
CA GLY A 148 -15.16 -3.01 9.79
C GLY A 148 -16.21 -1.94 10.06
N VAL A 149 -16.37 -1.03 9.10
CA VAL A 149 -17.46 -0.05 9.03
C VAL A 149 -18.27 -0.36 7.77
N ALA A 150 -19.53 -0.75 7.95
CA ALA A 150 -20.44 -1.11 6.87
C ALA A 150 -21.63 -0.15 6.82
N VAL A 151 -21.87 0.48 5.68
CA VAL A 151 -23.01 1.37 5.43
C VAL A 151 -23.80 0.84 4.23
N GLY A 152 -25.09 0.58 4.40
CA GLY A 152 -25.85 0.02 3.29
C GLY A 152 -27.29 -0.35 3.53
N GLY A 153 -27.89 -1.06 2.57
CA GLY A 153 -29.20 -1.68 2.78
C GLY A 153 -29.12 -2.79 3.83
N LEU A 154 -28.26 -3.78 3.55
CA LEU A 154 -27.84 -4.83 4.46
C LEU A 154 -26.39 -4.55 4.87
N ALA A 155 -26.16 -4.21 6.13
CA ALA A 155 -24.84 -3.88 6.66
C ALA A 155 -24.40 -4.90 7.70
N PHE A 156 -23.23 -5.50 7.49
CA PHE A 156 -22.61 -6.49 8.38
C PHE A 156 -21.19 -6.04 8.75
N GLY A 157 -20.93 -5.80 10.04
CA GLY A 157 -19.61 -5.32 10.42
C GLY A 157 -19.36 -5.04 11.89
N GLY A 158 -18.22 -4.43 12.21
CA GLY A 158 -17.95 -3.92 13.56
C GLY A 158 -18.91 -2.78 13.91
N VAL A 159 -18.98 -1.79 13.02
CA VAL A 159 -19.98 -0.72 13.01
C VAL A 159 -20.84 -0.89 11.76
N ALA A 160 -22.13 -1.12 11.93
CA ALA A 160 -23.07 -1.35 10.84
C ALA A 160 -24.16 -0.27 10.84
N VAL A 161 -24.39 0.38 9.70
CA VAL A 161 -25.45 1.38 9.51
C VAL A 161 -26.27 1.01 8.29
N GLY A 162 -27.58 0.80 8.45
CA GLY A 162 -28.41 0.43 7.30
C GLY A 162 -29.88 0.21 7.56
N LEU A 163 -30.60 -0.32 6.56
CA LEU A 163 -31.98 -0.78 6.76
C LEU A 163 -31.99 -1.99 7.69
N PHE A 164 -31.15 -2.98 7.38
CA PHE A 164 -30.85 -4.10 8.25
C PHE A 164 -29.37 -4.04 8.61
N ALA A 165 -29.09 -3.82 9.89
CA ALA A 165 -27.73 -3.72 10.42
C ALA A 165 -27.43 -4.88 11.37
N ALA A 166 -26.28 -5.52 11.21
CA ALA A 166 -25.79 -6.55 12.11
C ALA A 166 -24.31 -6.30 12.43
N GLY A 167 -23.97 -6.17 13.71
CA GLY A 167 -22.60 -5.85 14.09
C GLY A 167 -22.36 -5.69 15.59
N GLY A 168 -21.15 -5.26 15.96
CA GLY A 168 -20.86 -4.89 17.34
C GLY A 168 -21.69 -3.68 17.76
N VAL A 169 -21.62 -2.62 16.96
CA VAL A 169 -22.48 -1.44 17.02
C VAL A 169 -23.35 -1.40 15.77
N ALA A 170 -24.68 -1.39 15.91
CA ALA A 170 -25.62 -1.47 14.81
C ALA A 170 -26.66 -0.34 14.85
N PHE A 171 -26.76 0.44 13.78
CA PHE A 171 -27.80 1.44 13.54
C PHE A 171 -28.70 0.96 12.40
N GLY A 172 -29.89 0.47 12.75
CA GLY A 172 -30.84 -0.12 11.80
C GLY A 172 -32.15 0.63 11.74
N ILE A 173 -32.68 0.90 10.55
CA ILE A 173 -34.02 1.52 10.38
C ILE A 173 -35.13 0.47 10.47
N LEU A 174 -34.92 -0.75 9.97
CA LEU A 174 -35.91 -1.83 10.03
C LEU A 174 -35.52 -2.92 11.03
N LYS A 175 -34.23 -3.22 11.15
CA LYS A 175 -33.73 -4.20 12.11
C LYS A 175 -32.27 -3.94 12.45
N ALA A 176 -31.94 -4.02 13.73
CA ALA A 176 -30.58 -3.94 14.23
C ALA A 176 -30.27 -5.13 15.13
N ILE A 177 -29.15 -5.81 14.88
CA ILE A 177 -28.67 -6.97 15.65
C ILE A 177 -27.24 -6.67 16.09
N GLY A 178 -26.97 -6.66 17.40
CA GLY A 178 -25.65 -6.35 17.91
C GLY A 178 -25.57 -6.20 19.42
N ALA A 179 -24.35 -6.04 19.92
CA ALA A 179 -24.11 -5.77 21.34
C ALA A 179 -24.66 -4.40 21.74
N LEU A 180 -24.41 -3.38 20.91
CA LEU A 180 -25.01 -2.06 21.02
C LEU A 180 -25.84 -1.78 19.77
N LYS A 181 -27.17 -1.71 19.93
CA LYS A 181 -28.09 -1.54 18.79
C LYS A 181 -28.97 -0.31 18.98
N TYR A 182 -29.14 0.46 17.91
CA TYR A 182 -29.99 1.62 17.83
C TYR A 182 -30.95 1.48 16.66
N PHE A 183 -32.19 1.88 16.90
CA PHE A 183 -33.23 1.95 15.90
C PHE A 183 -33.44 3.43 15.53
N LEU A 184 -33.31 3.74 14.25
CA LEU A 184 -33.51 5.08 13.68
C LEU A 184 -34.96 5.21 13.21
#